data_AF-A0AAV4PWS1-F1
#
_entry.id   AF-A0AAV4PWS1-F1
#
_cell.length_a   1.000
_cell.length_b   1.000
_cell.length_c   1.000
_cell.angle_alpha   90.00
_cell.angle_beta   90.00
_cell.angle_gamma   90.00
#
_symmetry.space_group_name_H-M   'P 1'
#
loop_
_entity.id
_entity.type
_entity.pdbx_description
1 polymer ?
#
loop_
_entity_poly.entity_id
_entity_poly.type
_entity_poly.pdbx_seq_one_letter_code
_entity_poly.pdbx_strand_id
1 'polypeptide(L)'
;MEEHDINMAMVQEPYTKNNKIPGIPTGWKQITSKTNRAAIILRTTAIPITQVSTAEDSVTISTPIEDKNILITSLYSSPSEDISTQLNEYEKAAQKSISTNNLWRFQCS
;
A
#
# COMPACT_ATOMS: atom_id res chain seq x y z
N MET A 1 18.21 1.81 -2.20
CA MET A 1 17.37 0.62 -2.47
C MET A 1 18.20 -0.50 -3.09
N GLU A 2 19.08 -0.22 -4.06
CA GLU A 2 19.94 -1.24 -4.68
C GLU A 2 21.05 -1.79 -3.75
N GLU A 3 21.51 -0.98 -2.79
CA GLU A 3 22.60 -1.37 -1.86
C GLU A 3 22.20 -2.43 -0.81
N HIS A 4 20.90 -2.60 -0.55
CA HIS A 4 20.39 -3.43 0.55
C HIS A 4 19.45 -4.56 0.09
N ASP A 5 19.44 -4.91 -1.20
CA ASP A 5 18.52 -5.89 -1.80
C ASP A 5 17.06 -5.71 -1.37
N ILE A 6 16.57 -4.48 -1.44
CA ILE A 6 15.20 -4.14 -1.04
C ILE A 6 14.27 -4.51 -2.20
N ASN A 7 13.15 -5.20 -1.90
CA ASN A 7 12.10 -5.47 -2.89
C ASN A 7 10.87 -4.59 -2.70
N MET A 8 10.68 -4.00 -1.51
CA MET A 8 9.59 -3.11 -1.16
C MET A 8 10.00 -2.11 -0.09
N ALA A 9 9.50 -0.88 -0.20
CA ALA A 9 9.57 0.15 0.82
C ALA A 9 8.19 0.75 1.05
N MET A 10 7.83 0.89 2.33
CA MET A 10 6.69 1.70 2.77
C MET A 10 7.23 3.06 3.18
N VAL A 11 6.70 4.12 2.58
CA VAL A 11 7.24 5.47 2.71
C VAL A 11 6.14 6.40 3.22
N GLN A 12 6.48 7.18 4.25
CA GLN A 12 5.60 8.22 4.80
C GLN A 12 6.18 9.59 4.45
N GLU A 13 5.29 10.54 4.16
CA GLU A 13 5.58 11.90 3.70
C GLU A 13 6.61 11.98 2.56
N PRO A 14 6.50 11.16 1.49
CA PRO A 14 7.44 11.25 0.39
C PRO A 14 7.34 12.61 -0.32
N TYR A 15 8.48 13.18 -0.71
CA TYR A 15 8.49 14.28 -1.66
C TYR A 15 7.88 13.81 -2.99
N THR A 16 6.85 14.52 -3.46
CA THR A 16 6.20 14.22 -4.74
C THR A 16 6.28 15.42 -5.68
N LYS A 17 6.44 15.12 -6.97
CA LYS A 17 6.36 16.06 -8.07
C LYS A 17 5.46 15.47 -9.14
N ASN A 18 4.39 16.18 -9.50
CA ASN A 18 3.36 15.69 -10.42
C ASN A 18 2.76 14.34 -9.99
N ASN A 19 2.42 14.20 -8.70
CA ASN A 19 1.87 12.97 -8.10
C ASN A 19 2.76 11.72 -8.26
N LYS A 20 4.08 11.92 -8.38
CA LYS A 20 5.08 10.85 -8.46
C LYS A 20 6.25 11.16 -7.55
N ILE A 21 6.82 10.13 -6.96
CA ILE A 21 8.06 10.20 -6.22
C ILE A 21 9.19 10.17 -7.26
N PRO A 22 10.04 11.21 -7.33
CA PRO A 22 11.17 11.24 -8.26
C PRO A 22 12.29 10.30 -7.79
N GLY A 23 13.13 9.87 -8.74
CA GLY A 23 14.31 9.05 -8.44
C GLY A 23 14.02 7.57 -8.17
N ILE A 24 12.77 7.12 -8.36
CA ILE A 24 12.42 5.70 -8.24
C ILE A 24 12.99 4.93 -9.45
N PRO A 25 13.75 3.83 -9.25
CA PRO A 25 14.37 3.10 -10.35
C PRO A 25 13.35 2.56 -11.36
N THR A 26 13.78 2.43 -12.61
CA THR A 26 12.95 1.85 -13.66
C THR A 26 12.57 0.40 -13.33
N GLY A 27 11.32 0.02 -13.57
CA GLY A 27 10.80 -1.31 -13.23
C GLY A 27 10.27 -1.44 -11.79
N TRP A 28 10.35 -0.37 -10.99
CA TRP A 28 9.64 -0.27 -9.73
C TRP A 28 8.29 0.41 -9.92
N LYS A 29 7.29 -0.08 -9.20
CA LYS A 29 5.96 0.51 -9.12
C LYS A 29 5.87 1.35 -7.86
N GLN A 30 5.33 2.55 -7.99
CA GLN A 30 4.98 3.43 -6.89
C GLN A 30 3.45 3.55 -6.82
N ILE A 31 2.90 3.43 -5.62
CA ILE A 31 1.48 3.58 -5.36
C ILE A 31 1.37 4.52 -4.17
N THR A 32 0.71 5.66 -4.36
CA THR A 32 0.55 6.69 -3.33
C THR A 32 -0.87 6.73 -2.80
N SER A 33 -1.03 7.21 -1.56
CA SER A 33 -2.32 7.64 -1.04
C SER A 33 -2.83 8.87 -1.81
N LYS A 34 -4.11 9.22 -1.66
CA LYS A 34 -4.68 10.36 -2.41
C LYS A 34 -4.02 11.70 -2.03
N THR A 35 -3.62 11.85 -0.77
CA THR A 35 -2.90 13.03 -0.27
C THR A 35 -1.39 12.96 -0.55
N ASN A 36 -0.89 11.85 -1.11
CA ASN A 36 0.53 11.54 -1.24
C ASN A 36 1.31 11.48 0.08
N ARG A 37 0.65 11.42 1.25
CA ARG A 37 1.32 11.30 2.55
C ARG A 37 1.79 9.88 2.88
N ALA A 38 1.28 8.86 2.19
CA ALA A 38 1.77 7.49 2.29
C ALA A 38 2.01 6.90 0.91
N ALA A 39 2.98 5.99 0.80
CA ALA A 39 3.29 5.29 -0.44
C ALA A 39 3.85 3.89 -0.20
N ILE A 40 3.58 3.00 -1.16
CA ILE A 40 4.26 1.71 -1.29
C ILE A 40 5.04 1.73 -2.61
N ILE A 41 6.33 1.43 -2.52
CA ILE A 41 7.26 1.38 -3.65
C ILE A 41 7.80 -0.05 -3.70
N LEU A 42 7.63 -0.76 -4.81
CA LEU A 42 8.08 -2.16 -4.92
C LEU A 42 8.53 -2.56 -6.31
N ARG A 43 9.36 -3.59 -6.37
CA ARG A 43 9.76 -4.24 -7.62
C ARG A 43 8.73 -5.30 -8.00
N THR A 44 7.95 -5.07 -9.04
CA THR A 44 6.84 -5.97 -9.41
C THR A 44 7.31 -7.33 -9.92
N THR A 45 8.56 -7.45 -10.34
CA THR A 45 9.16 -8.75 -10.72
C THR A 45 9.46 -9.64 -9.50
N ALA A 46 9.58 -9.05 -8.31
CA ALA A 46 9.80 -9.77 -7.06
C ALA A 46 8.49 -9.96 -6.28
N ILE A 47 7.62 -8.94 -6.29
CA ILE A 47 6.39 -8.93 -5.50
C ILE A 47 5.20 -8.63 -6.43
N PRO A 48 4.41 -9.65 -6.82
CA PRO A 48 3.22 -9.44 -7.64
C PRO A 48 2.14 -8.71 -6.84
N ILE A 49 1.32 -7.91 -7.53
CA ILE A 49 0.20 -7.21 -6.90
C ILE A 49 -1.10 -7.73 -7.51
N THR A 50 -1.99 -8.25 -6.68
CA THR A 50 -3.33 -8.70 -7.12
C THR A 50 -4.37 -7.60 -6.96
N GLN A 51 -4.24 -6.77 -5.92
CA GLN A 51 -5.19 -5.68 -5.66
C GLN A 51 -4.49 -4.45 -5.08
N VAL A 52 -5.07 -3.28 -5.34
CA VAL A 52 -4.63 -1.99 -4.81
C VAL A 52 -5.85 -1.23 -4.29
N SER A 53 -5.74 -0.65 -3.10
CA SER A 53 -6.72 0.27 -2.53
C SER A 53 -6.02 1.50 -1.98
N THR A 54 -6.54 2.68 -2.30
CA THR A 54 -5.98 3.97 -1.84
C THR A 54 -7.05 4.76 -1.10
N ALA A 55 -6.72 5.24 0.10
CA ALA A 55 -7.51 6.18 0.88
C ALA A 55 -6.79 7.55 0.93
N GLU A 56 -7.26 8.47 1.77
CA GLU A 56 -6.64 9.79 1.93
C GLU A 56 -5.16 9.63 2.33
N ASP A 57 -4.89 8.97 3.45
CA ASP A 57 -3.53 8.84 4.02
C ASP A 57 -3.02 7.42 4.10
N SER A 58 -3.67 6.50 3.40
CA SER A 58 -3.22 5.12 3.32
C SER A 58 -3.25 4.55 1.92
N VAL A 59 -2.38 3.57 1.71
CA VAL A 59 -2.35 2.72 0.55
C VAL A 59 -2.22 1.28 1.03
N THR A 60 -3.09 0.42 0.51
CA THR A 60 -3.09 -1.02 0.78
C THR A 60 -2.91 -1.78 -0.52
N ILE A 61 -2.04 -2.78 -0.51
CA ILE A 61 -1.92 -3.76 -1.59
C ILE A 61 -2.25 -5.16 -1.08
N SER A 62 -2.75 -6.00 -1.97
CA SER A 62 -2.78 -7.45 -1.78
C SER A 62 -1.70 -8.06 -2.66
N THR A 63 -0.87 -8.91 -2.06
CA THR A 63 0.19 -9.65 -2.73
C THR A 63 0.12 -11.12 -2.34
N PRO A 64 0.10 -12.06 -3.30
CA PRO A 64 0.30 -13.46 -3.00
C PRO A 64 1.78 -13.66 -2.63
N ILE A 65 2.02 -14.23 -1.46
CA ILE A 65 3.33 -14.66 -0.99
C ILE A 65 3.15 -16.12 -0.58
N GLU A 66 3.81 -17.01 -1.32
CA GLU A 66 3.64 -18.46 -1.22
C GLU A 66 2.16 -18.88 -1.39
N ASP A 67 1.58 -19.56 -0.41
CA ASP A 67 0.20 -20.04 -0.38
C ASP A 67 -0.79 -19.04 0.27
N LYS A 68 -0.32 -17.84 0.60
CA LYS A 68 -1.11 -16.82 1.33
C LYS A 68 -1.24 -15.54 0.54
N ASN A 69 -2.40 -14.91 0.63
CA ASN A 69 -2.56 -13.51 0.23
C ASN A 69 -2.28 -12.62 1.42
N ILE A 70 -1.22 -11.82 1.32
CA ILE A 70 -0.80 -10.86 2.34
C ILE A 70 -1.31 -9.48 1.94
N LEU A 71 -1.97 -8.83 2.89
CA LEU A 71 -2.34 -7.42 2.80
C LEU A 71 -1.25 -6.58 3.43
N ILE A 72 -0.73 -5.60 2.69
CA ILE A 72 0.30 -4.68 3.16
C ILE A 72 -0.27 -3.27 3.07
N THR A 73 -0.28 -2.55 4.19
CA THR A 73 -0.80 -1.19 4.27
C THR A 73 0.28 -0.22 4.74
N SER A 74 0.55 0.80 3.94
CA SER A 74 1.27 2.00 4.39
C SER A 74 0.25 3.05 4.78
N LEU A 75 0.30 3.48 6.04
CA LEU A 75 -0.59 4.49 6.63
C LEU A 75 0.28 5.62 7.16
N TYR A 76 -0.12 6.86 6.88
CA TYR A 76 0.41 8.03 7.55
C TYR A 76 -0.54 8.47 8.67
N SER A 77 0.05 8.81 9.82
CA SER A 77 -0.64 9.35 10.98
C SER A 77 -0.10 10.76 11.24
N SER A 78 -0.97 11.76 11.12
CA SER A 78 -0.58 13.14 11.40
C SER A 78 -0.35 13.33 12.89
N PRO A 79 0.76 13.98 13.30
CA PRO A 79 1.05 14.27 14.71
C PRO A 79 0.07 15.29 15.32
N SER A 80 -0.67 16.03 14.49
CA SER A 80 -1.66 17.01 14.94
C SER A 80 -3.06 16.44 15.12
N GLU A 81 -3.27 15.18 14.75
CA GLU A 81 -4.58 14.52 14.76
C GLU A 81 -4.64 13.45 15.85
N ASP A 82 -5.86 13.15 16.31
CA ASP A 82 -6.07 12.08 17.28
C ASP A 82 -5.87 10.71 16.62
N ILE A 83 -5.01 9.88 17.23
CA ILE A 83 -4.68 8.54 16.76
C ILE A 83 -5.91 7.63 16.63
N SER A 84 -6.94 7.83 17.44
CA SER A 84 -8.19 7.06 17.39
C SER A 84 -8.93 7.22 16.05
N THR A 85 -8.84 8.41 15.44
CA THR A 85 -9.44 8.68 14.12
C THR A 85 -8.75 7.84 13.06
N GLN A 86 -7.42 7.79 13.11
CA GLN A 86 -6.58 7.07 12.14
C GLN A 86 -6.68 5.55 12.34
N LEU A 87 -6.82 5.08 13.58
CA LEU A 87 -7.07 3.66 13.88
C LEU A 87 -8.42 3.20 13.32
N ASN A 88 -9.46 4.02 13.39
CA ASN A 88 -10.76 3.71 12.79
C ASN A 88 -10.67 3.64 11.25
N GLU A 89 -9.88 4.51 10.62
CA GLU A 89 -9.62 4.42 9.18
C GLU A 89 -8.84 3.15 8.81
N TYR A 90 -7.85 2.76 9.62
CA TYR A 90 -7.14 1.50 9.48
C TYR A 90 -8.09 0.30 9.56
N GLU A 91 -8.96 0.25 10.57
CA GLU A 91 -9.93 -0.83 10.74
C GLU A 91 -10.86 -0.93 9.52
N LYS A 92 -11.36 0.21 9.02
CA LYS A 92 -12.19 0.25 7.82
C LYS A 92 -11.43 -0.22 6.57
N ALA A 93 -10.18 0.21 6.40
CA ALA A 93 -9.36 -0.20 5.26
C ALA A 93 -9.07 -1.70 5.29
N ALA A 94 -8.70 -2.24 6.45
CA ALA A 94 -8.47 -3.67 6.66
C ALA A 94 -9.74 -4.49 6.40
N GLN A 95 -10.89 -4.08 6.96
CA GLN A 95 -12.18 -4.74 6.75
C GLN A 95 -12.60 -4.73 5.28
N LYS A 96 -12.42 -3.60 4.58
CA LYS A 96 -12.72 -3.48 3.15
C LYS A 96 -11.85 -4.41 2.31
N SER A 97 -10.56 -4.52 2.62
CA SER A 97 -9.66 -5.44 1.92
C SER A 97 -10.01 -6.91 2.18
N ILE A 98 -10.40 -7.26 3.41
CA ILE A 98 -10.87 -8.62 3.75
C ILE A 98 -12.19 -8.95 3.03
N SER A 99 -13.17 -8.05 3.05
CA SER A 99 -14.46 -8.29 2.39
C SER A 99 -14.32 -8.43 0.87
N THR A 100 -13.45 -7.62 0.27
CA THR A 100 -13.12 -7.72 -1.16
C THR A 100 -12.46 -9.07 -1.49
N ASN A 101 -11.54 -9.56 -0.66
CA ASN A 101 -10.94 -10.89 -0.84
C ASN A 101 -11.96 -12.04 -0.71
N ASN A 102 -12.92 -11.93 0.22
CA ASN A 102 -13.96 -12.94 0.39
C ASN A 102 -14.93 -12.98 -0.80
N LEU A 103 -15.31 -11.83 -1.36
CA LEU A 103 -16.18 -11.75 -2.53
C LEU A 103 -15.62 -12.52 -3.75
N TRP A 104 -14.31 -12.51 -3.96
CA TRP A 104 -13.67 -13.28 -5.04
C TRP A 104 -13.62 -14.79 -4.76
N ARG A 105 -13.41 -15.21 -3.51
CA ARG A 105 -13.43 -16.64 -3.16
C ARG A 105 -14.76 -17.31 -3.47
N PHE A 106 -15.88 -16.58 -3.40
CA PHE A 106 -17.22 -17.10 -3.73
C PHE A 106 -17.59 -17.02 -5.23
N GLN A 107 -16.76 -16.40 -6.07
CA GLN A 107 -17.01 -16.30 -7.51
C GLN A 107 -16.21 -17.32 -8.34
N CYS A 108 -15.28 -18.06 -7.72
CA CYS A 108 -14.48 -19.10 -8.38
C CYS A 108 -14.86 -20.54 -7.99
N SER A 109 -16.05 -20.75 -7.42
CA SER A 109 -16.61 -22.08 -7.08
C SER A 109 -17.69 -22.51 -8.05
#